data_AF-A0A2P7QQ24-F1
#
_entry.id   AF-A0A2P7QQ24-F1
#
_cell.length_a   1.000
_cell.length_b   1.000
_cell.length_c   1.000
_cell.angle_alpha   90.00
_cell.angle_beta   90.00
_cell.angle_gamma   90.00
#
_symmetry.space_group_name_H-M   'P 1'
#
loop_
_entity.id
_entity.type
_entity.pdbx_description
1 polymer ?
#
loop_
_entity_poly.entity_id
_entity_poly.type
_entity_poly.pdbx_seq_one_letter_code
_entity_poly.pdbx_strand_id
1 'polypeptide(L)'
;MTSTHTHAARWVLLIFALWCLVGQHVFIHHLGGVGLDLPFNAISWLFVGAMLAAGAGCVKPVVITSRWWLCMAAGALMLWIPYFYPHAETTRIQALPRLLGLAGGLLFYLMLQQCRFNSAQRRGLLTGLLVLASLQMLFGFIQFFLLPAENWFHFNTSVRLPYGIFMQRNVMSSFVGSAVLLALYLLIVARAGRGHWLMWLWGGTAAVAGIVLVVLLQSRAGLYSLLAGLLLLLPVCWLRLNTRWQRWLLLAVVVMAVVAGVVLLLQSDLHRRMLQVYGELGVRHEIWLTTLGLIGRHIWAGIGYGGFEPAYYAEAASIMVRSGIAPQMPGGLHHPHNEILLWLVEGGVVALLAWLIWALGVGQLLRRLPWSERLAMVALCLPVLAHLMSEYPFEHSVLHWLWLLILLYFFDSQNNKGKVLSVTTAWPLRGILLASGMGLVLYMATGLQTTYQLTHYQREGYSRPGRLSTVLNPWFWPERLQLYQQSENLVLALTQQRPEGVKAYLNWSEPLITRLPRVTLMHNHLVALLALGKDHQAEELAARLRLEYPKVGHYSVAALNKIRAQLQQGKAQVYRHLSQPVGSATYYGQWHYPSP
;
A
#
# COMPACT_ATOMS: atom_id res chain seq x y z
N MET A 1 32.72 22.23 -13.45
CA MET A 1 31.39 22.19 -12.78
C MET A 1 30.27 21.56 -13.63
N THR A 2 30.43 21.38 -14.95
CA THR A 2 29.47 20.63 -15.79
C THR A 2 29.56 19.11 -15.65
N SER A 3 30.73 18.56 -15.30
CA SER A 3 30.96 17.12 -15.13
C SER A 3 30.28 16.53 -13.88
N THR A 4 30.30 17.22 -12.74
CA THR A 4 29.73 16.69 -11.48
C THR A 4 28.22 16.47 -11.56
N HIS A 5 27.51 17.33 -12.30
CA HIS A 5 26.05 17.20 -12.49
C HIS A 5 25.67 16.00 -13.36
N THR A 6 26.39 15.76 -14.46
CA THR A 6 26.15 14.58 -15.30
C THR A 6 26.47 13.30 -14.56
N HIS A 7 27.45 13.32 -13.65
CA HIS A 7 27.76 12.20 -12.76
C HIS A 7 26.65 11.91 -11.75
N ALA A 8 26.14 12.91 -11.01
CA ALA A 8 25.07 12.69 -10.02
C ALA A 8 23.78 12.12 -10.63
N ALA A 9 23.35 12.66 -11.78
CA ALA A 9 22.17 12.15 -12.48
C ALA A 9 22.36 10.71 -13.00
N ARG A 10 23.59 10.32 -13.38
CA ARG A 10 23.92 8.93 -13.75
C ARG A 10 23.84 7.99 -12.55
N TRP A 11 24.28 8.42 -11.37
CA TRP A 11 24.13 7.63 -10.14
C TRP A 11 22.67 7.39 -9.78
N VAL A 12 21.82 8.42 -9.87
CA VAL A 12 20.37 8.26 -9.66
C VAL A 12 19.79 7.21 -10.61
N LEU A 13 20.14 7.27 -11.90
CA LEU A 13 19.68 6.29 -12.89
C LEU A 13 20.22 4.87 -12.65
N LEU A 14 21.47 4.74 -12.18
CA LEU A 14 22.06 3.44 -11.84
C LEU A 14 21.35 2.83 -10.63
N ILE A 15 21.13 3.61 -9.57
CA ILE A 15 20.40 3.16 -8.37
C ILE A 15 18.96 2.79 -8.74
N PHE A 16 18.30 3.59 -9.60
CA PHE A 16 16.98 3.27 -10.13
C PHE A 16 16.96 1.95 -10.92
N ALA A 17 17.97 1.71 -11.77
CA ALA A 17 18.09 0.46 -12.51
C ALA A 17 18.31 -0.75 -11.59
N LEU A 18 19.16 -0.61 -10.56
CA LEU A 18 19.37 -1.64 -9.54
C LEU A 18 18.10 -1.93 -8.74
N TRP A 19 17.32 -0.90 -8.43
CA TRP A 19 16.01 -1.06 -7.80
C TRP A 19 15.06 -1.87 -8.70
N CYS A 20 15.01 -1.53 -9.99
CA CYS A 20 14.16 -2.22 -10.98
C CYS A 20 14.57 -3.66 -11.30
N LEU A 21 15.87 -3.98 -11.22
CA LEU A 21 16.40 -5.30 -11.56
C LEU A 21 16.49 -6.24 -10.37
N VAL A 22 16.79 -5.71 -9.18
CA VAL A 22 17.12 -6.52 -8.00
C VAL A 22 16.24 -6.11 -6.82
N GLY A 23 16.32 -4.85 -6.40
CA GLY A 23 15.76 -4.40 -5.12
C GLY A 23 14.29 -4.79 -4.94
N GLN A 24 13.48 -4.59 -5.97
CA GLN A 24 12.04 -4.83 -5.87
C GLN A 24 11.61 -6.31 -5.97
N HIS A 25 12.56 -7.21 -6.23
CA HIS A 25 12.31 -8.65 -6.34
C HIS A 25 12.83 -9.41 -5.11
N VAL A 26 13.42 -8.73 -4.14
CA VAL A 26 13.90 -9.34 -2.91
C VAL A 26 12.71 -9.66 -2.01
N PHE A 27 12.48 -10.95 -1.81
CA PHE A 27 11.51 -11.45 -0.85
C PHE A 27 12.19 -11.73 0.50
N ILE A 28 11.57 -11.25 1.58
CA ILE A 28 11.97 -11.53 2.96
C ILE A 28 10.73 -12.02 3.69
N HIS A 29 10.83 -13.12 4.44
CA HIS A 29 9.73 -13.58 5.28
C HIS A 29 9.27 -12.49 6.25
N HIS A 30 7.96 -12.32 6.34
CA HIS A 30 7.33 -11.30 7.16
C HIS A 30 6.03 -11.83 7.74
N LEU A 31 5.40 -11.04 8.60
CA LEU A 31 4.22 -11.44 9.37
C LEU A 31 2.89 -11.06 8.70
N GLY A 32 2.90 -10.69 7.43
CA GLY A 32 1.75 -10.06 6.77
C GLY A 32 1.45 -8.66 7.31
N GLY A 33 0.47 -7.97 6.72
CA GLY A 33 0.11 -6.60 7.08
C GLY A 33 0.02 -5.67 5.87
N VAL A 34 0.28 -4.38 6.09
CA VAL A 34 0.22 -3.32 5.07
C VAL A 34 1.41 -2.37 5.18
N GLY A 35 1.69 -1.57 4.14
CA GLY A 35 2.75 -0.57 4.19
C GLY A 35 4.12 -1.15 4.54
N LEU A 36 4.77 -0.58 5.55
CA LEU A 36 6.11 -1.01 6.00
C LEU A 36 6.12 -2.38 6.71
N ASP A 37 4.97 -3.00 6.95
CA ASP A 37 4.92 -4.42 7.34
C ASP A 37 5.42 -5.35 6.22
N LEU A 38 5.41 -4.86 4.98
CA LEU A 38 5.83 -5.59 3.79
C LEU A 38 7.26 -5.20 3.42
N PRO A 39 8.24 -6.12 3.49
CA PRO A 39 9.65 -5.79 3.30
C PRO A 39 9.97 -5.15 1.95
N PHE A 40 9.25 -5.50 0.87
CA PHE A 40 9.48 -4.89 -0.44
C PHE A 40 9.23 -3.36 -0.43
N ASN A 41 8.32 -2.87 0.42
CA ASN A 41 8.09 -1.44 0.59
C ASN A 41 9.28 -0.78 1.28
N ALA A 42 9.81 -1.39 2.35
CA ALA A 42 10.98 -0.89 3.06
C ALA A 42 12.24 -0.89 2.16
N ILE A 43 12.43 -1.94 1.36
CA ILE A 43 13.52 -2.02 0.38
C ILE A 43 13.36 -0.92 -0.68
N SER A 44 12.17 -0.73 -1.21
CA SER A 44 11.91 0.36 -2.16
C SER A 44 12.20 1.74 -1.58
N TRP A 45 11.79 2.01 -0.33
CA TRP A 45 12.13 3.26 0.34
C TRP A 45 13.63 3.41 0.61
N LEU A 46 14.35 2.31 0.88
CA LEU A 46 15.82 2.32 0.97
C LEU A 46 16.44 2.80 -0.35
N PHE A 47 15.99 2.27 -1.49
CA PHE A 47 16.45 2.72 -2.81
C PHE A 47 16.05 4.16 -3.11
N VAL A 48 14.85 4.59 -2.72
CA VAL A 48 14.43 6.00 -2.81
C VAL A 48 15.37 6.88 -1.98
N GLY A 49 15.71 6.49 -0.75
CA GLY A 49 16.67 7.22 0.09
C GLY A 49 18.04 7.36 -0.57
N ALA A 50 18.56 6.28 -1.15
CA ALA A 50 19.80 6.30 -1.90
C ALA A 50 19.72 7.22 -3.14
N MET A 51 18.60 7.22 -3.86
CA MET A 51 18.35 8.14 -4.98
C MET A 51 18.25 9.60 -4.54
N LEU A 52 17.63 9.89 -3.39
CA LEU A 52 17.58 11.24 -2.82
C LEU A 52 18.99 11.74 -2.44
N ALA A 53 19.78 10.90 -1.77
CA ALA A 53 21.14 11.23 -1.38
C ALA A 53 22.05 11.47 -2.61
N ALA A 54 21.98 10.61 -3.63
CA ALA A 54 22.70 10.81 -4.89
C ALA A 54 22.19 12.05 -5.65
N GLY A 55 20.87 12.23 -5.69
CA GLY A 55 20.18 13.33 -6.36
C GLY A 55 20.42 14.69 -5.70
N ALA A 56 20.86 14.74 -4.45
CA ALA A 56 21.34 15.97 -3.81
C ALA A 56 22.47 16.63 -4.63
N GLY A 57 23.30 15.83 -5.32
CA GLY A 57 24.34 16.33 -6.24
C GLY A 57 23.80 16.96 -7.53
N CYS A 58 22.53 16.78 -7.85
CA CYS A 58 21.88 17.42 -9.00
C CYS A 58 21.35 18.83 -8.69
N VAL A 59 21.25 19.20 -7.41
CA VAL A 59 20.76 20.51 -7.00
C VAL A 59 21.74 21.61 -7.40
N LYS A 60 21.25 22.60 -8.15
CA LYS A 60 22.00 23.81 -8.56
C LYS A 60 21.39 25.03 -7.87
N PRO A 61 22.10 26.18 -7.83
CA PRO A 61 21.56 27.45 -7.31
C PRO A 61 20.16 27.78 -7.86
N VAL A 62 19.93 27.47 -9.14
CA VAL A 62 18.61 27.59 -9.76
C VAL A 62 17.81 26.29 -9.61
N VAL A 63 16.77 26.32 -8.78
CA VAL A 63 15.84 25.21 -8.55
C VAL A 63 14.77 25.20 -9.65
N ILE A 64 14.56 24.04 -10.25
CA ILE A 64 13.54 23.86 -11.30
C ILE A 64 12.30 23.26 -10.66
N THR A 65 11.13 23.87 -10.89
CA THR A 65 9.86 23.30 -10.46
C THR A 65 8.83 23.32 -11.60
N SER A 66 7.68 22.71 -11.36
CA SER A 66 6.53 22.78 -12.27
C SER A 66 5.29 23.25 -11.54
N ARG A 67 4.29 23.71 -12.30
CA ARG A 67 2.97 24.03 -11.72
C ARG A 67 2.35 22.81 -11.06
N TRP A 68 2.53 21.62 -11.67
CA TRP A 68 2.07 20.37 -11.09
C TRP A 68 2.72 20.10 -9.73
N TRP A 69 4.05 20.21 -9.62
CA TRP A 69 4.73 20.01 -8.34
C TRP A 69 4.26 21.01 -7.27
N LEU A 70 4.03 22.27 -7.63
CA LEU A 70 3.48 23.27 -6.69
C LEU A 70 2.07 22.90 -6.21
N CYS A 71 1.19 22.43 -7.10
CA CYS A 71 -0.12 21.90 -6.69
C CYS A 71 0.03 20.67 -5.80
N MET A 72 0.97 19.77 -6.12
CA MET A 72 1.24 18.57 -5.32
C MET A 72 1.70 18.96 -3.91
N ALA A 73 2.65 19.89 -3.80
CA ALA A 73 3.15 20.42 -2.53
C ALA A 73 2.06 21.15 -1.73
N ALA A 74 1.27 22.00 -2.38
CA ALA A 74 0.17 22.72 -1.71
C ALA A 74 -0.87 21.75 -1.14
N GLY A 75 -1.34 20.78 -1.94
CA GLY A 75 -2.30 19.79 -1.45
C GLY A 75 -1.70 18.90 -0.35
N ALA A 76 -0.43 18.52 -0.45
CA ALA A 76 0.22 17.74 0.61
C ALA A 76 0.38 18.53 1.93
N LEU A 77 0.74 19.82 1.86
CA LEU A 77 0.77 20.69 3.04
C LEU A 77 -0.61 20.79 3.68
N MET A 78 -1.68 20.89 2.87
CA MET A 78 -3.05 20.84 3.38
C MET A 78 -3.36 19.50 4.05
N LEU A 79 -2.95 18.38 3.46
CA LEU A 79 -3.12 17.06 4.07
C LEU A 79 -2.34 16.89 5.37
N TRP A 80 -1.31 17.68 5.66
CA TRP A 80 -0.66 17.66 6.98
C TRP A 80 -1.47 18.38 8.07
N ILE A 81 -2.40 19.27 7.72
CA ILE A 81 -3.16 20.05 8.71
C ILE A 81 -4.00 19.16 9.65
N PRO A 82 -4.81 18.18 9.17
CA PRO A 82 -5.62 17.35 10.06
C PRO A 82 -4.82 16.49 11.04
N TYR A 83 -3.53 16.24 10.76
CA TYR A 83 -2.64 15.51 11.68
C TYR A 83 -2.48 16.24 13.03
N PHE A 84 -2.61 17.57 13.03
CA PHE A 84 -2.44 18.41 14.22
C PHE A 84 -3.77 18.72 14.92
N TYR A 85 -4.89 18.13 14.50
CA TYR A 85 -6.16 18.33 15.18
C TYR A 85 -6.17 17.66 16.56
N PRO A 86 -6.70 18.32 17.62
CA PRO A 86 -6.70 17.76 18.97
C PRO A 86 -7.43 16.42 19.07
N HIS A 87 -8.57 16.26 18.40
CA HIS A 87 -9.35 15.01 18.43
C HIS A 87 -8.66 13.85 17.69
N ALA A 88 -7.61 14.11 16.90
CA ALA A 88 -6.82 13.08 16.23
C ALA A 88 -5.62 12.61 17.08
N GLU A 89 -5.37 13.19 18.26
CA GLU A 89 -4.15 12.92 19.05
C GLU A 89 -3.90 11.44 19.32
N THR A 90 -4.96 10.69 19.64
CA THR A 90 -4.90 9.27 19.97
C THR A 90 -4.67 8.38 18.75
N THR A 91 -5.13 8.79 17.57
CA THR A 91 -5.15 7.95 16.36
C THR A 91 -4.12 8.35 15.31
N ARG A 92 -3.64 9.61 15.33
CA ARG A 92 -2.80 10.22 14.27
C ARG A 92 -1.55 9.44 13.94
N ILE A 93 -0.99 8.69 14.90
CA ILE A 93 0.19 7.86 14.69
C ILE A 93 -0.02 6.80 13.60
N GLN A 94 -1.25 6.32 13.41
CA GLN A 94 -1.59 5.36 12.35
C GLN A 94 -1.53 6.00 10.95
N ALA A 95 -1.78 7.31 10.85
CA ALA A 95 -1.69 8.05 9.60
C ALA A 95 -0.28 8.59 9.30
N LEU A 96 0.65 8.53 10.27
CA LEU A 96 1.99 9.06 10.08
C LEU A 96 2.75 8.39 8.91
N PRO A 97 2.72 7.04 8.74
CA PRO A 97 3.42 6.40 7.63
C PRO A 97 2.99 6.89 6.24
N ARG A 98 1.68 7.05 6.00
CA ARG A 98 1.17 7.54 4.71
C ARG A 98 1.50 9.02 4.47
N LEU A 99 1.51 9.86 5.52
CA LEU A 99 1.92 11.26 5.41
C LEU A 99 3.42 11.42 5.14
N LEU A 100 4.25 10.60 5.79
CA LEU A 100 5.69 10.53 5.50
C LEU A 100 5.95 10.00 4.09
N GLY A 101 5.18 9.00 3.63
CA GLY A 101 5.23 8.50 2.26
C GLY A 101 4.86 9.57 1.23
N LEU A 102 3.86 10.41 1.52
CA LEU A 102 3.50 11.57 0.71
C LEU A 102 4.65 12.60 0.64
N ALA A 103 5.24 12.94 1.79
CA ALA A 103 6.39 13.86 1.87
C ALA A 103 7.63 13.30 1.13
N GLY A 104 7.91 12.00 1.29
CA GLY A 104 8.98 11.31 0.56
C GLY A 104 8.74 11.34 -0.96
N GLY A 105 7.49 11.16 -1.39
CA GLY A 105 7.09 11.27 -2.80
C GLY A 105 7.31 12.68 -3.37
N LEU A 106 7.00 13.72 -2.61
CA LEU A 106 7.27 15.12 -3.01
C LEU A 106 8.75 15.39 -3.21
N LEU A 107 9.59 14.93 -2.27
CA LEU A 107 11.05 15.06 -2.36
C LEU A 107 11.60 14.25 -3.54
N PHE A 108 11.10 13.04 -3.75
CA PHE A 108 11.49 12.19 -4.88
C PHE A 108 11.16 12.87 -6.21
N TYR A 109 9.94 13.39 -6.37
CA TYR A 109 9.54 14.12 -7.58
C TYR A 109 10.39 15.38 -7.81
N LEU A 110 10.65 16.16 -6.75
CA LEU A 110 11.50 17.35 -6.84
C LEU A 110 12.93 16.99 -7.25
N MET A 111 13.46 15.88 -6.72
CA MET A 111 14.77 15.35 -7.08
C MET A 111 14.83 14.96 -8.57
N LEU A 112 13.80 14.30 -9.12
CA LEU A 112 13.71 14.00 -10.54
C LEU A 112 13.74 15.28 -11.41
N GLN A 113 13.10 16.36 -10.96
CA GLN A 113 13.17 17.67 -11.62
C GLN A 113 14.58 18.27 -11.57
N GLN A 114 15.29 18.13 -10.44
CA GLN A 114 16.65 18.65 -10.31
C GLN A 114 17.68 17.87 -11.14
N CYS A 115 17.44 16.58 -11.42
CA CYS A 115 18.33 15.76 -12.26
C CYS A 115 18.43 16.22 -13.72
N ARG A 116 17.47 17.01 -14.22
CA ARG A 116 17.44 17.56 -15.59
C ARG A 116 17.70 16.49 -16.68
N PHE A 117 17.02 15.35 -16.55
CA PHE A 117 17.17 14.23 -17.49
C PHE A 117 16.84 14.64 -18.93
N ASN A 118 17.69 14.22 -19.86
CA ASN A 118 17.41 14.36 -21.28
C ASN A 118 16.31 13.39 -21.73
N SER A 119 15.80 13.55 -22.95
CA SER A 119 14.71 12.71 -23.46
C SER A 119 15.03 11.21 -23.51
N ALA A 120 16.29 10.82 -23.68
CA ALA A 120 16.69 9.41 -23.66
C ALA A 120 16.67 8.83 -22.24
N GLN A 121 17.18 9.58 -21.26
CA GLN A 121 17.16 9.19 -19.85
C GLN A 121 15.73 9.09 -19.31
N ARG A 122 14.84 10.03 -19.68
CA ARG A 122 13.42 9.97 -19.32
C ARG A 122 12.71 8.75 -19.88
N ARG A 123 13.00 8.37 -21.14
CA ARG A 123 12.52 7.09 -21.69
C ARG A 123 13.14 5.90 -20.95
N GLY A 124 14.40 5.99 -20.55
CA GLY A 124 15.07 4.99 -19.72
C GLY A 124 14.36 4.73 -18.39
N LEU A 125 13.78 5.76 -17.75
CA LEU A 125 12.94 5.57 -16.56
C LEU A 125 11.70 4.72 -16.86
N LEU A 126 10.98 5.02 -17.95
CA LEU A 126 9.82 4.24 -18.39
C LEU A 126 10.21 2.79 -18.77
N THR A 127 11.33 2.62 -19.47
CA THR A 127 11.85 1.29 -19.81
C THR A 127 12.21 0.51 -18.54
N GLY A 128 12.82 1.15 -17.53
CA GLY A 128 13.13 0.52 -16.25
C GLY A 128 11.88 0.07 -15.49
N LEU A 129 10.80 0.87 -15.52
CA LEU A 129 9.49 0.44 -14.99
C LEU A 129 8.96 -0.81 -15.72
N LEU A 130 9.12 -0.89 -17.04
CA LEU A 130 8.75 -2.10 -17.79
C LEU A 130 9.63 -3.31 -17.44
N VAL A 131 10.92 -3.13 -17.17
CA VAL A 131 11.81 -4.21 -16.68
C VAL A 131 11.30 -4.74 -15.35
N LEU A 132 11.08 -3.84 -14.38
CA LEU A 132 10.56 -4.19 -13.06
C LEU A 132 9.24 -4.96 -13.20
N ALA A 133 8.34 -4.47 -14.05
CA ALA A 133 7.06 -5.13 -14.26
C ALA A 133 7.18 -6.49 -14.94
N SER A 134 8.09 -6.63 -15.91
CA SER A 134 8.35 -7.91 -16.59
C SER A 134 8.84 -8.97 -15.62
N LEU A 135 9.71 -8.60 -14.68
CA LEU A 135 10.20 -9.50 -13.64
C LEU A 135 9.10 -9.86 -12.64
N GLN A 136 8.22 -8.93 -12.26
CA GLN A 136 7.05 -9.26 -11.43
C GLN A 136 6.05 -10.18 -12.15
N MET A 137 5.82 -9.97 -13.46
CA MET A 137 4.98 -10.87 -14.25
C MET A 137 5.58 -12.27 -14.35
N LEU A 138 6.89 -12.37 -14.59
CA LEU A 138 7.61 -13.65 -14.54
C LEU A 138 7.42 -14.32 -13.19
N PHE A 139 7.57 -13.57 -12.09
CA PHE A 139 7.37 -14.10 -10.75
C PHE A 139 5.93 -14.58 -10.52
N GLY A 140 4.93 -13.85 -11.02
CA GLY A 140 3.53 -14.28 -11.00
C GLY A 140 3.30 -15.58 -11.78
N PHE A 141 3.93 -15.75 -12.95
CA PHE A 141 3.83 -17.00 -13.70
C PHE A 141 4.54 -18.17 -13.00
N ILE A 142 5.69 -17.93 -12.37
CA ILE A 142 6.36 -18.95 -11.53
C ILE A 142 5.43 -19.39 -10.40
N GLN A 143 4.76 -18.44 -9.72
CA GLN A 143 3.77 -18.74 -8.68
C GLN A 143 2.60 -19.57 -9.22
N PHE A 144 2.10 -19.22 -10.40
CA PHE A 144 0.93 -19.89 -10.98
C PHE A 144 1.24 -21.31 -11.50
N PHE A 145 2.34 -21.47 -12.23
CA PHE A 145 2.65 -22.71 -12.96
C PHE A 145 3.63 -23.63 -12.25
N LEU A 146 4.64 -23.08 -11.56
CA LEU A 146 5.84 -23.84 -11.18
C LEU A 146 5.96 -24.14 -9.69
N LEU A 147 5.38 -23.31 -8.80
CA LEU A 147 5.55 -23.53 -7.37
C LEU A 147 4.83 -24.81 -6.88
N PRO A 148 5.54 -25.70 -6.17
CA PRO A 148 4.93 -26.87 -5.53
C PRO A 148 4.14 -26.49 -4.27
N ALA A 149 3.34 -27.41 -3.74
CA ALA A 149 2.55 -27.22 -2.52
C ALA A 149 3.42 -26.74 -1.35
N GLU A 150 4.50 -27.47 -1.09
CA GLU A 150 5.53 -27.07 -0.14
C GLU A 150 6.57 -26.19 -0.84
N ASN A 151 6.37 -24.88 -0.79
CA ASN A 151 7.31 -23.92 -1.36
C ASN A 151 7.86 -22.98 -0.28
N TRP A 152 9.14 -22.61 -0.43
CA TRP A 152 9.85 -21.70 0.48
C TRP A 152 9.21 -20.31 0.56
N PHE A 153 8.41 -19.92 -0.43
CA PHE A 153 7.71 -18.64 -0.47
C PHE A 153 6.35 -18.69 0.26
N HIS A 154 5.91 -19.87 0.72
CA HIS A 154 4.59 -20.17 1.29
C HIS A 154 3.40 -19.67 0.44
N PHE A 155 3.56 -19.69 -0.88
CA PHE A 155 2.49 -19.42 -1.82
C PHE A 155 1.39 -20.46 -1.67
N ASN A 156 0.13 -20.02 -1.60
CA ASN A 156 -1.01 -20.93 -1.56
C ASN A 156 -1.32 -21.49 -2.96
N THR A 157 -0.81 -22.68 -3.24
CA THR A 157 -1.01 -23.41 -4.50
C THR A 157 -2.37 -24.12 -4.62
N SER A 158 -3.20 -24.14 -3.58
CA SER A 158 -4.59 -24.63 -3.64
C SER A 158 -5.55 -23.56 -4.18
N VAL A 159 -5.16 -22.28 -4.03
CA VAL A 159 -5.92 -21.13 -4.53
C VAL A 159 -5.30 -20.57 -5.82
N ARG A 160 -3.97 -20.60 -5.96
CA ARG A 160 -3.21 -20.14 -7.15
C ARG A 160 -3.57 -18.75 -7.65
N LEU A 161 -3.60 -17.75 -6.77
CA LEU A 161 -3.74 -16.34 -7.14
C LEU A 161 -2.35 -15.68 -7.18
N PRO A 162 -1.74 -15.49 -8.37
CA PRO A 162 -0.32 -15.13 -8.49
C PRO A 162 -0.07 -13.65 -8.19
N TYR A 163 0.08 -13.31 -6.91
CA TYR A 163 0.17 -11.92 -6.43
C TYR A 163 1.56 -11.28 -6.56
N GLY A 164 2.53 -11.94 -7.20
CA GLY A 164 3.92 -11.45 -7.32
C GLY A 164 4.55 -11.21 -5.94
N ILE A 165 5.30 -10.12 -5.79
CA ILE A 165 5.85 -9.72 -4.47
C ILE A 165 4.81 -9.03 -3.57
N PHE A 166 3.66 -8.62 -4.11
CA PHE A 166 2.73 -7.71 -3.46
C PHE A 166 1.87 -8.35 -2.36
N MET A 167 1.83 -9.69 -2.30
CA MET A 167 1.02 -10.45 -1.34
C MET A 167 -0.49 -10.15 -1.37
N GLN A 168 -0.96 -9.47 -2.43
CA GLN A 168 -2.36 -9.12 -2.64
C GLN A 168 -2.68 -9.09 -4.14
N ARG A 169 -3.68 -9.86 -4.56
CA ARG A 169 -4.05 -10.03 -5.98
C ARG A 169 -4.47 -8.72 -6.65
N ASN A 170 -5.18 -7.85 -5.94
CA ASN A 170 -5.71 -6.60 -6.49
C ASN A 170 -4.55 -5.65 -6.86
N VAL A 171 -3.53 -5.60 -5.99
CA VAL A 171 -2.31 -4.80 -6.16
C VAL A 171 -1.46 -5.31 -7.30
N MET A 172 -1.28 -6.63 -7.40
CA MET A 172 -0.60 -7.21 -8.56
C MET A 172 -1.38 -6.92 -9.85
N SER A 173 -2.71 -7.02 -9.84
CA SER A 173 -3.52 -6.85 -11.04
C SER A 173 -3.50 -5.42 -11.58
N SER A 174 -3.64 -4.40 -10.72
CA SER A 174 -3.50 -3.00 -11.15
C SER A 174 -2.09 -2.70 -11.65
N PHE A 175 -1.07 -3.25 -10.99
CA PHE A 175 0.32 -3.06 -11.37
C PHE A 175 0.62 -3.64 -12.75
N VAL A 176 0.20 -4.88 -13.01
CA VAL A 176 0.33 -5.54 -14.31
C VAL A 176 -0.50 -4.81 -15.37
N GLY A 177 -1.71 -4.35 -15.04
CA GLY A 177 -2.52 -3.53 -15.94
C GLY A 177 -1.79 -2.24 -16.36
N SER A 178 -1.17 -1.54 -15.42
CA SER A 178 -0.29 -0.39 -15.71
C SER A 178 0.89 -0.76 -16.60
N ALA A 179 1.49 -1.93 -16.39
CA ALA A 179 2.62 -2.41 -17.20
C ALA A 179 2.22 -2.72 -18.65
N VAL A 180 1.04 -3.31 -18.88
CA VAL A 180 0.50 -3.55 -20.23
C VAL A 180 0.38 -2.23 -20.98
N LEU A 181 -0.27 -1.23 -20.39
CA LEU A 181 -0.45 0.08 -21.03
C LEU A 181 0.90 0.76 -21.28
N LEU A 182 1.85 0.66 -20.33
CA LEU A 182 3.19 1.20 -20.51
C LEU A 182 3.97 0.51 -21.63
N ALA A 183 3.88 -0.82 -21.73
CA ALA A 183 4.49 -1.60 -22.79
C ALA A 183 4.01 -1.14 -24.17
N LEU A 184 2.69 -1.00 -24.33
CA LEU A 184 2.07 -0.51 -25.58
C LEU A 184 2.45 0.93 -25.89
N TYR A 185 2.52 1.81 -24.89
CA TYR A 185 2.95 3.19 -25.07
C TYR A 185 4.44 3.27 -25.49
N LEU A 186 5.31 2.40 -24.96
CA LEU A 186 6.71 2.37 -25.34
C LEU A 186 6.91 1.97 -26.82
N LEU A 187 6.00 1.19 -27.42
CA LEU A 187 6.04 0.86 -28.86
C LEU A 187 5.94 2.10 -29.77
N ILE A 188 5.25 3.15 -29.33
CA ILE A 188 5.04 4.38 -30.10
C ILE A 188 5.98 5.52 -29.72
N VAL A 189 6.71 5.38 -28.61
CA VAL A 189 7.71 6.36 -28.14
C VAL A 189 9.15 5.92 -28.46
N ALA A 190 9.37 4.62 -28.67
CA ALA A 190 10.67 4.11 -29.13
C ALA A 190 11.02 4.63 -30.53
N ARG A 191 12.27 5.05 -30.73
CA ARG A 191 12.74 5.54 -32.04
C ARG A 191 13.02 4.37 -33.00
N ALA A 192 12.82 4.62 -34.29
CA ALA A 192 13.18 3.67 -35.35
C ALA A 192 14.69 3.34 -35.32
N GLY A 193 15.04 2.06 -35.50
CA GLY A 193 16.42 1.54 -35.47
C GLY A 193 16.49 0.06 -35.07
N ARG A 194 17.68 -0.54 -34.95
CA ARG A 194 17.84 -1.97 -34.57
C ARG A 194 17.22 -2.31 -33.21
N GLY A 195 17.14 -1.38 -32.26
CA GLY A 195 16.46 -1.59 -30.97
C GLY A 195 14.93 -1.60 -31.06
N HIS A 196 14.36 -1.18 -32.19
CA HIS A 196 12.91 -1.05 -32.34
C HIS A 196 12.22 -2.41 -32.42
N TRP A 197 12.76 -3.39 -33.17
CA TRP A 197 12.18 -4.73 -33.23
C TRP A 197 12.26 -5.46 -31.87
N LEU A 198 13.35 -5.27 -31.13
CA LEU A 198 13.50 -5.80 -29.76
C LEU A 198 12.42 -5.22 -28.83
N MET A 199 12.13 -3.93 -28.95
CA MET A 199 11.05 -3.30 -28.19
C MET A 199 9.67 -3.85 -28.61
N TRP A 200 9.44 -4.15 -29.88
CA TRP A 200 8.21 -4.82 -30.33
C TRP A 200 8.08 -6.24 -29.79
N LEU A 201 9.14 -7.03 -29.84
CA LEU A 201 9.15 -8.37 -29.28
C LEU A 201 8.91 -8.33 -27.77
N TRP A 202 9.69 -7.55 -27.02
CA TRP A 202 9.56 -7.47 -25.57
C TRP A 202 8.26 -6.81 -25.13
N GLY A 203 7.93 -5.63 -25.66
CA GLY A 203 6.71 -4.89 -25.33
C GLY A 203 5.45 -5.66 -25.71
N GLY A 204 5.44 -6.31 -26.88
CA GLY A 204 4.36 -7.22 -27.29
C GLY A 204 4.22 -8.41 -26.34
N THR A 205 5.33 -9.08 -26.02
CA THR A 205 5.33 -10.23 -25.08
C THR A 205 4.87 -9.80 -23.69
N ALA A 206 5.34 -8.66 -23.18
CA ALA A 206 4.94 -8.10 -21.89
C ALA A 206 3.44 -7.75 -21.87
N ALA A 207 2.89 -7.21 -22.96
CA ALA A 207 1.47 -6.94 -23.08
C ALA A 207 0.63 -8.23 -23.06
N VAL A 208 1.04 -9.27 -23.81
CA VAL A 208 0.36 -10.59 -23.80
C VAL A 208 0.40 -11.20 -22.40
N ALA A 209 1.61 -11.33 -21.84
CA ALA A 209 1.86 -11.83 -20.50
C ALA A 209 0.99 -11.12 -19.46
N GLY A 210 0.95 -9.78 -19.52
CA GLY A 210 0.22 -8.97 -18.56
C GLY A 210 -1.30 -9.11 -18.68
N ILE A 211 -1.84 -9.13 -19.90
CA ILE A 211 -3.28 -9.34 -20.11
C ILE A 211 -3.70 -10.72 -19.57
N VAL A 212 -2.93 -11.77 -19.87
CA VAL A 212 -3.18 -13.13 -19.35
C VAL A 212 -3.18 -13.12 -17.81
N LEU A 213 -2.15 -12.53 -17.17
CA LEU A 213 -2.09 -12.47 -15.71
C LEU A 213 -3.24 -11.67 -15.09
N VAL A 214 -3.67 -10.55 -15.69
CA VAL A 214 -4.80 -9.77 -15.18
C VAL A 214 -6.08 -10.60 -15.18
N VAL A 215 -6.31 -11.41 -16.21
CA VAL A 215 -7.45 -12.35 -16.25
C VAL A 215 -7.33 -13.42 -15.17
N LEU A 216 -6.15 -14.02 -14.99
CA LEU A 216 -5.90 -15.05 -13.96
C LEU A 216 -6.05 -14.52 -12.52
N LEU A 217 -5.72 -13.24 -12.29
CA LEU A 217 -5.84 -12.59 -10.98
C LEU A 217 -7.29 -12.34 -10.55
N GLN A 218 -8.25 -12.39 -11.49
CA GLN A 218 -9.68 -12.21 -11.25
C GLN A 218 -10.06 -10.91 -10.51
N SER A 219 -9.27 -9.85 -10.65
CA SER A 219 -9.59 -8.54 -10.06
C SER A 219 -10.50 -7.74 -11.00
N ARG A 220 -11.72 -7.44 -10.54
CA ARG A 220 -12.67 -6.59 -11.29
C ARG A 220 -12.08 -5.21 -11.60
N ALA A 221 -11.50 -4.58 -10.58
CA ALA A 221 -10.90 -3.25 -10.71
C ALA A 221 -9.70 -3.27 -11.69
N GLY A 222 -8.86 -4.31 -11.63
CA GLY A 222 -7.75 -4.47 -12.57
C GLY A 222 -8.22 -4.67 -14.01
N LEU A 223 -9.23 -5.53 -14.23
CA LEU A 223 -9.78 -5.79 -15.56
C LEU A 223 -10.45 -4.54 -16.17
N TYR A 224 -11.35 -3.90 -15.45
CA TYR A 224 -12.09 -2.74 -15.96
C TYR A 224 -11.18 -1.54 -16.21
N SER A 225 -10.19 -1.31 -15.35
CA SER A 225 -9.24 -0.23 -15.54
C SER A 225 -8.27 -0.48 -16.69
N LEU A 226 -7.84 -1.74 -16.91
CA LEU A 226 -7.08 -2.11 -18.10
C LEU A 226 -7.91 -1.93 -19.37
N LEU A 227 -9.17 -2.39 -19.39
CA LEU A 227 -10.06 -2.22 -20.54
C LEU A 227 -10.25 -0.74 -20.88
N ALA A 228 -10.59 0.08 -19.88
CA ALA A 228 -10.75 1.52 -20.08
C ALA A 228 -9.43 2.19 -20.54
N GLY A 229 -8.29 1.75 -20.00
CA GLY A 229 -6.97 2.22 -20.44
C GLY A 229 -6.66 1.84 -21.89
N LEU A 230 -6.98 0.62 -22.30
CA LEU A 230 -6.83 0.15 -23.68
C LEU A 230 -7.74 0.94 -24.64
N LEU A 231 -8.99 1.20 -24.26
CA LEU A 231 -9.92 2.02 -25.04
C LEU A 231 -9.37 3.43 -25.30
N LEU A 232 -8.66 4.01 -24.34
CA LEU A 232 -8.03 5.32 -24.49
C LEU A 232 -6.70 5.27 -25.26
N LEU A 233 -5.88 4.22 -25.05
CA LEU A 233 -4.52 4.14 -25.60
C LEU A 233 -4.47 3.57 -27.02
N LEU A 234 -5.30 2.58 -27.35
CA LEU A 234 -5.27 1.94 -28.67
C LEU A 234 -5.53 2.92 -29.83
N PRO A 235 -6.47 3.88 -29.75
CA PRO A 235 -6.61 4.91 -30.78
C PRO A 235 -5.34 5.76 -30.94
N VAL A 236 -4.67 6.08 -29.83
CA VAL A 236 -3.39 6.83 -29.86
C VAL A 236 -2.31 6.00 -30.55
N CYS A 237 -2.20 4.71 -30.23
CA CYS A 237 -1.28 3.82 -30.88
C CYS A 237 -1.57 3.70 -32.38
N TRP A 238 -2.83 3.49 -32.75
CA TRP A 238 -3.25 3.38 -34.14
C TRP A 238 -2.85 4.59 -34.99
N LEU A 239 -3.04 5.80 -34.47
CA LEU A 239 -2.70 7.04 -35.16
C LEU A 239 -1.19 7.27 -35.29
N ARG A 240 -0.39 6.79 -34.34
CA ARG A 240 1.07 7.03 -34.30
C ARG A 240 1.91 5.91 -34.91
N LEU A 241 1.33 4.74 -35.12
CA LEU A 241 2.03 3.63 -35.77
C LEU A 241 2.17 3.88 -37.28
N ASN A 242 3.39 3.69 -37.78
CA ASN A 242 3.79 4.06 -39.12
C ASN A 242 3.23 3.14 -40.21
N THR A 243 3.06 1.84 -39.91
CA THR A 243 2.68 0.83 -40.92
C THR A 243 1.35 0.17 -40.59
N ARG A 244 0.59 -0.21 -41.63
CA ARG A 244 -0.65 -0.99 -41.47
C ARG A 244 -0.40 -2.32 -40.75
N TRP A 245 0.75 -2.97 -41.03
CA TRP A 245 1.14 -4.22 -40.38
C TRP A 245 1.27 -4.08 -38.86
N GLN A 246 1.97 -3.05 -38.36
CA GLN A 246 2.12 -2.79 -36.93
C GLN A 246 0.78 -2.60 -36.22
N ARG A 247 -0.17 -1.95 -36.90
CA ARG A 247 -1.52 -1.69 -36.37
C ARG A 247 -2.32 -2.99 -36.23
N TRP A 248 -2.32 -3.84 -37.25
CA TRP A 248 -2.97 -5.15 -37.19
C TRP A 248 -2.29 -6.10 -36.22
N LEU A 249 -0.96 -6.08 -36.15
CA LEU A 249 -0.19 -6.86 -35.19
C LEU A 249 -0.55 -6.47 -33.75
N LEU A 250 -0.66 -5.17 -33.44
CA LEU A 250 -1.10 -4.70 -32.13
C LEU A 250 -2.49 -5.22 -31.76
N LEU A 251 -3.46 -5.12 -32.68
CA LEU A 251 -4.81 -5.62 -32.44
C LEU A 251 -4.82 -7.15 -32.24
N ALA A 252 -4.11 -7.88 -33.09
CA ALA A 252 -3.98 -9.33 -32.98
C ALA A 252 -3.37 -9.74 -31.64
N VAL A 253 -2.31 -9.06 -31.19
CA VAL A 253 -1.66 -9.29 -29.89
C VAL A 253 -2.65 -9.11 -28.74
N VAL A 254 -3.43 -8.03 -28.73
CA VAL A 254 -4.41 -7.77 -27.66
C VAL A 254 -5.52 -8.81 -27.67
N VAL A 255 -6.11 -9.12 -28.84
CA VAL A 255 -7.19 -10.10 -28.96
C VAL A 255 -6.72 -11.49 -28.56
N MET A 256 -5.57 -11.93 -29.07
CA MET A 256 -4.98 -13.23 -28.74
C MET A 256 -4.70 -13.36 -27.24
N ALA A 257 -4.21 -12.29 -26.59
CA ALA A 257 -3.95 -12.32 -25.16
C ALA A 257 -5.22 -12.45 -24.31
N VAL A 258 -6.30 -11.77 -24.70
CA VAL A 258 -7.60 -11.91 -24.04
C VAL A 258 -8.14 -13.32 -24.20
N VAL A 259 -8.14 -13.85 -25.44
CA VAL A 259 -8.59 -15.22 -25.72
C VAL A 259 -7.78 -16.23 -24.91
N ALA A 260 -6.44 -16.10 -24.91
CA ALA A 260 -5.56 -16.98 -24.14
C ALA A 260 -5.87 -16.91 -22.64
N GLY A 261 -6.03 -15.71 -22.07
CA GLY A 261 -6.38 -15.53 -20.66
C GLY A 261 -7.72 -16.17 -20.29
N VAL A 262 -8.75 -16.00 -21.13
CA VAL A 262 -10.07 -16.60 -20.92
C VAL A 262 -10.02 -18.12 -21.01
N VAL A 263 -9.35 -18.68 -22.02
CA VAL A 263 -9.21 -20.13 -22.17
C VAL A 263 -8.50 -20.74 -20.95
N LEU A 264 -7.40 -20.13 -20.50
CA LEU A 264 -6.66 -20.59 -19.33
C LEU A 264 -7.50 -20.53 -18.06
N LEU A 265 -8.28 -19.46 -17.90
CA LEU A 265 -9.21 -19.31 -16.78
C LEU A 265 -10.29 -20.40 -16.79
N LEU A 266 -10.91 -20.65 -17.94
CA LEU A 266 -11.98 -21.65 -18.09
C LEU A 266 -11.49 -23.09 -17.86
N GLN A 267 -10.24 -23.39 -18.22
CA GLN A 267 -9.62 -24.70 -17.99
C GLN A 267 -9.16 -24.92 -16.55
N SER A 268 -9.15 -23.87 -15.73
CA SER A 268 -8.71 -23.94 -14.34
C SER A 268 -9.89 -24.00 -13.36
N ASP A 269 -9.69 -24.65 -12.20
CA ASP A 269 -10.70 -24.72 -11.12
C ASP A 269 -11.11 -23.34 -10.56
N LEU A 270 -10.36 -22.30 -10.94
CA LEU A 270 -10.62 -20.89 -10.67
C LEU A 270 -11.94 -20.38 -11.28
N HIS A 271 -12.44 -20.97 -12.38
CA HIS A 271 -13.70 -20.52 -13.00
C HIS A 271 -14.92 -20.69 -12.08
N ARG A 272 -15.01 -21.78 -11.31
CA ARG A 272 -16.11 -21.99 -10.35
C ARG A 272 -16.13 -20.95 -9.24
N ARG A 273 -14.95 -20.47 -8.83
CA ARG A 273 -14.78 -19.43 -7.80
C ARG A 273 -15.10 -18.03 -8.33
N MET A 274 -14.89 -17.78 -9.62
CA MET A 274 -15.33 -16.53 -10.27
C MET A 274 -16.82 -16.29 -10.01
N LEU A 275 -17.67 -17.31 -10.15
CA LEU A 275 -19.12 -17.17 -9.93
C LEU A 275 -19.47 -16.78 -8.48
N GLN A 276 -18.72 -17.28 -7.49
CA GLN A 276 -18.89 -16.91 -6.07
C GLN A 276 -18.39 -15.49 -5.77
N VAL A 277 -17.19 -15.14 -6.23
CA VAL A 277 -16.59 -13.81 -6.05
C VAL A 277 -17.42 -12.72 -6.75
N TYR A 278 -18.13 -13.07 -7.83
CA TYR A 278 -18.96 -12.13 -8.56
C TYR A 278 -20.35 -11.89 -7.92
N GLY A 279 -20.82 -12.79 -7.04
CA GLY A 279 -22.13 -12.72 -6.38
C GLY A 279 -22.25 -11.81 -5.15
N GLU A 280 -21.16 -11.49 -4.46
CA GLU A 280 -21.17 -10.71 -3.20
C GLU A 280 -21.07 -9.18 -3.44
N LEU A 281 -22.02 -8.58 -4.16
CA LEU A 281 -22.05 -7.14 -4.43
C LEU A 281 -22.37 -6.27 -3.18
N GLY A 282 -23.02 -6.84 -2.16
CA GLY A 282 -23.62 -6.07 -1.06
C GLY A 282 -22.65 -5.41 -0.08
N VAL A 283 -21.50 -6.04 0.21
CA VAL A 283 -20.67 -5.64 1.36
C VAL A 283 -20.03 -4.25 1.20
N ARG A 284 -19.48 -3.95 0.01
CA ARG A 284 -18.81 -2.65 -0.23
C ARG A 284 -19.77 -1.48 -0.26
N HIS A 285 -20.99 -1.70 -0.75
CA HIS A 285 -22.01 -0.66 -0.82
C HIS A 285 -22.38 -0.16 0.58
N GLU A 286 -22.62 -1.06 1.53
CA GLU A 286 -22.92 -0.68 2.92
C GLU A 286 -21.74 0.00 3.60
N ILE A 287 -20.51 -0.44 3.35
CA ILE A 287 -19.30 0.24 3.85
C ILE A 287 -19.25 1.69 3.37
N TRP A 288 -19.52 1.93 2.07
CA TRP A 288 -19.52 3.28 1.52
C TRP A 288 -20.65 4.13 2.07
N LEU A 289 -21.86 3.59 2.20
CA LEU A 289 -22.98 4.34 2.78
C LEU A 289 -22.70 4.79 4.22
N THR A 290 -22.21 3.88 5.08
CA THR A 290 -21.83 4.22 6.45
C THR A 290 -20.71 5.26 6.47
N THR A 291 -19.71 5.12 5.59
CA THR A 291 -18.59 6.08 5.48
C THR A 291 -19.05 7.46 5.01
N LEU A 292 -19.97 7.52 4.04
CA LEU A 292 -20.56 8.77 3.57
C LEU A 292 -21.42 9.44 4.65
N GLY A 293 -22.12 8.65 5.48
CA GLY A 293 -22.81 9.13 6.67
C GLY A 293 -21.85 9.79 7.67
N LEU A 294 -20.70 9.16 7.93
CA LEU A 294 -19.62 9.75 8.75
C LEU A 294 -19.08 11.05 8.16
N ILE A 295 -18.79 11.07 6.85
CA ILE A 295 -18.34 12.30 6.16
C ILE A 295 -19.36 13.42 6.32
N GLY A 296 -20.66 13.13 6.16
CA GLY A 296 -21.72 14.13 6.32
C GLY A 296 -21.76 14.75 7.72
N ARG A 297 -21.54 13.95 8.78
CA ARG A 297 -21.55 14.43 10.17
C ARG A 297 -20.26 15.14 10.58
N HIS A 298 -19.14 14.76 9.97
CA HIS A 298 -17.82 15.28 10.30
C HIS A 298 -17.18 16.07 9.14
N ILE A 299 -17.99 16.77 8.35
CA ILE A 299 -17.54 17.39 7.09
C ILE A 299 -16.40 18.40 7.26
N TRP A 300 -16.37 19.12 8.38
CA TRP A 300 -15.39 20.20 8.60
C TRP A 300 -14.01 19.67 8.95
N ALA A 301 -13.89 18.91 10.03
CA ALA A 301 -12.60 18.47 10.55
C ALA A 301 -12.29 16.99 10.28
N GLY A 302 -13.26 16.23 9.76
CA GLY A 302 -13.18 14.78 9.71
C GLY A 302 -13.32 14.14 11.10
N ILE A 303 -13.20 12.83 11.14
CA ILE A 303 -13.16 12.03 12.39
C ILE A 303 -11.77 12.04 13.05
N GLY A 304 -10.76 12.64 12.41
CA GLY A 304 -9.36 12.58 12.82
C GLY A 304 -8.58 11.49 12.10
N TYR A 305 -7.34 11.79 11.76
CA TYR A 305 -6.44 10.88 11.05
C TYR A 305 -6.14 9.59 11.81
N GLY A 306 -6.20 8.47 11.10
CA GLY A 306 -6.00 7.13 11.68
C GLY A 306 -7.18 6.62 12.51
N GLY A 307 -8.30 7.36 12.52
CA GLY A 307 -9.47 7.06 13.34
C GLY A 307 -10.55 6.25 12.62
N PHE A 308 -10.36 5.90 11.34
CA PHE A 308 -11.41 5.25 10.54
C PHE A 308 -11.95 3.95 11.16
N GLU A 309 -11.06 3.02 11.54
CA GLU A 309 -11.46 1.71 12.05
C GLU A 309 -12.43 1.83 13.26
N PRO A 310 -12.04 2.46 14.40
CA PRO A 310 -12.94 2.59 15.54
C PRO A 310 -14.19 3.43 15.23
N ALA A 311 -14.07 4.50 14.45
CA ALA A 311 -15.21 5.35 14.11
C ALA A 311 -16.26 4.62 13.26
N TYR A 312 -15.82 3.75 12.33
CA TYR A 312 -16.71 2.96 11.50
C TYR A 312 -17.57 1.99 12.34
N TYR A 313 -16.95 1.23 13.25
CA TYR A 313 -17.70 0.30 14.09
C TYR A 313 -18.61 0.99 15.09
N ALA A 314 -18.17 2.12 15.67
CA ALA A 314 -19.02 2.92 16.54
C ALA A 314 -20.25 3.45 15.80
N GLU A 315 -20.06 3.94 14.56
CA GLU A 315 -21.17 4.40 13.73
C GLU A 315 -22.12 3.25 13.37
N ALA A 316 -21.57 2.12 12.91
CA ALA A 316 -22.35 0.97 12.52
C ALA A 316 -23.16 0.41 13.70
N ALA A 317 -22.58 0.36 14.90
CA ALA A 317 -23.28 0.02 16.14
C ALA A 317 -24.40 1.02 16.46
N SER A 318 -24.16 2.32 16.27
CA SER A 318 -25.18 3.34 16.50
C SER A 318 -26.36 3.21 15.52
N ILE A 319 -26.11 2.85 14.25
CA ILE A 319 -27.14 2.59 13.25
C ILE A 319 -27.96 1.36 13.65
N MET A 320 -27.29 0.29 14.08
CA MET A 320 -27.93 -0.93 14.56
C MET A 320 -28.89 -0.63 15.73
N VAL A 321 -28.45 0.15 16.72
CA VAL A 321 -29.27 0.53 17.88
C VAL A 321 -30.47 1.39 17.49
N ARG A 322 -30.30 2.33 16.55
CA ARG A 322 -31.36 3.29 16.17
C ARG A 322 -32.39 2.70 15.20
N SER A 323 -31.96 1.84 14.28
CA SER A 323 -32.79 1.33 13.18
C SER A 323 -33.19 -0.14 13.33
N GLY A 324 -32.53 -0.88 14.23
CA GLY A 324 -32.65 -2.34 14.32
C GLY A 324 -31.95 -3.09 13.19
N ILE A 325 -31.41 -2.38 12.19
CA ILE A 325 -30.70 -2.96 11.04
C ILE A 325 -29.20 -2.81 11.28
N ALA A 326 -28.49 -3.93 11.39
CA ALA A 326 -27.03 -3.93 11.50
C ALA A 326 -26.40 -3.75 10.10
N PRO A 327 -25.65 -2.66 9.85
CA PRO A 327 -24.82 -2.57 8.65
C PRO A 327 -23.78 -3.69 8.61
N GLN A 328 -23.22 -3.98 7.45
CA GLN A 328 -22.10 -4.92 7.35
C GLN A 328 -20.92 -4.45 8.20
N MET A 329 -20.54 -5.28 9.17
CA MET A 329 -19.35 -5.10 10.02
C MET A 329 -18.35 -6.23 9.76
N PRO A 330 -17.59 -6.21 8.63
CA PRO A 330 -16.57 -7.22 8.37
C PRO A 330 -15.42 -7.04 9.36
N GLY A 331 -15.13 -8.06 10.17
CA GLY A 331 -14.16 -7.94 11.26
C GLY A 331 -12.75 -7.61 10.77
N GLY A 332 -12.19 -6.50 11.25
CA GLY A 332 -10.88 -5.96 10.86
C GLY A 332 -10.91 -4.94 9.71
N LEU A 333 -12.07 -4.38 9.35
CA LEU A 333 -12.17 -3.27 8.40
C LEU A 333 -11.43 -2.02 8.89
N HIS A 334 -10.34 -1.65 8.22
CA HIS A 334 -9.48 -0.53 8.61
C HIS A 334 -9.44 0.62 7.59
N HIS A 335 -10.16 0.46 6.48
CA HIS A 335 -10.32 1.46 5.42
C HIS A 335 -11.64 1.20 4.66
N PRO A 336 -12.22 2.20 4.00
CA PRO A 336 -13.51 2.08 3.32
C PRO A 336 -13.44 1.40 1.94
N HIS A 337 -12.37 0.65 1.63
CA HIS A 337 -12.07 0.15 0.28
C HIS A 337 -12.10 1.26 -0.81
N ASN A 338 -11.75 2.49 -0.42
CA ASN A 338 -11.59 3.63 -1.32
C ASN A 338 -10.67 4.65 -0.65
N GLU A 339 -9.48 4.85 -1.20
CA GLU A 339 -8.46 5.70 -0.59
C GLU A 339 -8.90 7.17 -0.51
N ILE A 340 -9.65 7.66 -1.50
CA ILE A 340 -10.17 9.04 -1.45
C ILE A 340 -11.17 9.19 -0.31
N LEU A 341 -12.10 8.24 -0.14
CA LEU A 341 -13.05 8.27 0.97
C LEU A 341 -12.32 8.21 2.32
N LEU A 342 -11.22 7.46 2.44
CA LEU A 342 -10.40 7.41 3.65
C LEU A 342 -9.83 8.80 3.99
N TRP A 343 -9.21 9.49 3.03
CA TRP A 343 -8.70 10.84 3.25
C TRP A 343 -9.81 11.82 3.62
N LEU A 344 -10.97 11.73 2.95
CA LEU A 344 -12.12 12.61 3.19
C LEU A 344 -12.75 12.41 4.55
N VAL A 345 -13.00 11.17 4.96
CA VAL A 345 -13.66 10.89 6.25
C VAL A 345 -12.77 11.29 7.42
N GLU A 346 -11.47 11.06 7.32
CA GLU A 346 -10.54 11.39 8.40
C GLU A 346 -10.07 12.85 8.41
N GLY A 347 -9.93 13.50 7.25
CA GLY A 347 -9.41 14.86 7.13
C GLY A 347 -10.43 15.95 6.78
N GLY A 348 -11.70 15.59 6.54
CA GLY A 348 -12.80 16.51 6.28
C GLY A 348 -12.58 17.41 5.06
N VAL A 349 -13.05 18.66 5.17
CA VAL A 349 -13.03 19.64 4.07
C VAL A 349 -11.60 19.98 3.62
N VAL A 350 -10.62 19.92 4.54
CA VAL A 350 -9.23 20.20 4.20
C VAL A 350 -8.68 19.12 3.25
N ALA A 351 -9.00 17.85 3.51
CA ALA A 351 -8.64 16.77 2.61
C ALA A 351 -9.35 16.90 1.25
N LEU A 352 -10.63 17.28 1.24
CA LEU A 352 -11.36 17.55 -0.01
C LEU A 352 -10.69 18.63 -0.86
N LEU A 353 -10.34 19.75 -0.25
CA LEU A 353 -9.67 20.87 -0.93
C LEU A 353 -8.29 20.46 -1.46
N ALA A 354 -7.53 19.65 -0.72
CA ALA A 354 -6.26 19.11 -1.20
C ALA A 354 -6.43 18.26 -2.47
N TRP A 355 -7.41 17.34 -2.48
CA TRP A 355 -7.75 16.54 -3.66
C TRP A 355 -8.23 17.39 -4.84
N LEU A 356 -9.00 18.45 -4.59
CA LEU A 356 -9.41 19.39 -5.64
C LEU A 356 -8.21 20.15 -6.23
N ILE A 357 -7.25 20.58 -5.41
CA ILE A 357 -6.01 21.21 -5.90
C ILE A 357 -5.21 20.26 -6.78
N TRP A 358 -5.11 18.98 -6.40
CA TRP A 358 -4.44 17.97 -7.22
C TRP A 358 -5.21 17.71 -8.53
N ALA A 359 -6.53 17.61 -8.49
CA ALA A 359 -7.35 17.47 -9.71
C ALA A 359 -7.15 18.67 -10.66
N LEU A 360 -7.12 19.89 -10.13
CA LEU A 360 -6.82 21.11 -10.90
C LEU A 360 -5.40 21.08 -11.47
N GLY A 361 -4.41 20.64 -10.69
CA GLY A 361 -3.02 20.50 -11.13
C GLY A 361 -2.88 19.52 -12.29
N VAL A 362 -3.50 18.34 -12.19
CA VAL A 362 -3.53 17.33 -13.27
C VAL A 362 -4.25 17.90 -14.50
N GLY A 363 -5.39 18.59 -14.31
CA GLY A 363 -6.13 19.24 -15.38
C GLY A 363 -5.29 20.29 -16.13
N GLN A 364 -4.50 21.08 -15.41
CA GLN A 364 -3.56 22.04 -16.01
C GLN A 364 -2.43 21.35 -16.78
N LEU A 365 -1.90 20.24 -16.25
CA LEU A 365 -0.89 19.43 -16.93
C LEU A 365 -1.44 18.87 -18.26
N LEU A 366 -2.64 18.26 -18.22
CA LEU A 366 -3.31 17.72 -19.40
C LEU A 366 -3.51 18.80 -20.47
N ARG A 367 -4.03 19.98 -20.11
CA ARG A 367 -4.27 21.08 -21.07
C ARG A 367 -3.03 21.50 -21.86
N ARG A 368 -1.82 21.28 -21.32
CA ARG A 368 -0.55 21.62 -21.99
C ARG A 368 -0.08 20.57 -22.97
N LEU A 369 -0.51 19.32 -22.80
CA LEU A 369 -0.10 18.22 -23.67
C LEU A 369 -0.91 18.25 -24.99
N PRO A 370 -0.34 17.77 -26.11
CA PRO A 370 -1.12 17.52 -27.32
C PRO A 370 -2.16 16.42 -27.05
N TRP A 371 -3.26 16.40 -27.81
CA TRP A 371 -4.40 15.51 -27.57
C TRP A 371 -4.02 14.04 -27.40
N SER A 372 -3.13 13.51 -28.25
CA SER A 372 -2.67 12.12 -28.16
C SER A 372 -1.88 11.83 -26.87
N GLU A 373 -1.06 12.75 -26.38
CA GLU A 373 -0.37 12.59 -25.09
C GLU A 373 -1.31 12.76 -23.90
N ARG A 374 -2.38 13.57 -24.02
CA ARG A 374 -3.43 13.66 -22.97
C ARG A 374 -4.08 12.30 -22.74
N LEU A 375 -4.55 11.68 -23.83
CA LEU A 375 -5.17 10.36 -23.78
C LEU A 375 -4.19 9.30 -23.26
N ALA A 376 -2.93 9.32 -23.72
CA ALA A 376 -1.91 8.40 -23.24
C ALA A 376 -1.63 8.57 -21.74
N MET A 377 -1.50 9.81 -21.25
CA MET A 377 -1.29 10.08 -19.82
C MET A 377 -2.45 9.57 -18.97
N VAL A 378 -3.69 9.87 -19.37
CA VAL A 378 -4.88 9.37 -18.65
C VAL A 378 -4.91 7.85 -18.66
N ALA A 379 -4.69 7.21 -19.81
CA ALA A 379 -4.67 5.76 -19.95
C ALA A 379 -3.63 5.12 -19.02
N LEU A 380 -2.37 5.60 -19.04
CA LEU A 380 -1.28 5.03 -18.25
C LEU A 380 -1.48 5.16 -16.74
N CYS A 381 -2.13 6.23 -16.29
CA CYS A 381 -2.44 6.43 -14.87
C CYS A 381 -3.69 5.66 -14.42
N LEU A 382 -4.57 5.28 -15.35
CA LEU A 382 -5.90 4.77 -15.02
C LEU A 382 -5.91 3.51 -14.14
N PRO A 383 -5.06 2.49 -14.35
CA PRO A 383 -5.08 1.31 -13.47
C PRO A 383 -4.74 1.64 -12.02
N VAL A 384 -3.81 2.57 -11.77
CA VAL A 384 -3.48 3.04 -10.42
C VAL A 384 -4.65 3.85 -9.85
N LEU A 385 -5.19 4.82 -10.61
CA LEU A 385 -6.28 5.68 -10.15
C LEU A 385 -7.58 4.92 -9.88
N ALA A 386 -7.91 3.94 -10.72
CA ALA A 386 -9.08 3.07 -10.52
C ALA A 386 -8.89 2.17 -9.31
N HIS A 387 -7.66 1.73 -9.01
CA HIS A 387 -7.40 0.95 -7.81
C HIS A 387 -7.64 1.76 -6.54
N LEU A 388 -7.30 3.06 -6.51
CA LEU A 388 -7.67 3.97 -5.39
C LEU A 388 -9.19 3.98 -5.12
N MET A 389 -10.03 3.70 -6.11
CA MET A 389 -11.50 3.73 -5.96
C MET A 389 -12.05 2.44 -5.35
N SER A 390 -11.25 1.38 -5.34
CA SER A 390 -11.68 0.03 -4.98
C SER A 390 -10.90 -0.59 -3.83
N GLU A 391 -9.80 0.07 -3.43
CA GLU A 391 -8.85 -0.31 -2.40
C GLU A 391 -7.98 0.94 -2.04
N TYR A 392 -6.83 0.73 -1.41
CA TYR A 392 -5.92 1.75 -0.86
C TYR A 392 -4.45 1.45 -1.26
N PRO A 393 -4.16 1.39 -2.58
CA PRO A 393 -2.89 0.90 -3.11
C PRO A 393 -1.66 1.69 -2.68
N PHE A 394 -1.75 2.98 -2.32
CA PHE A 394 -0.55 3.72 -1.91
C PHE A 394 -0.11 3.39 -0.49
N GLU A 395 -1.04 3.01 0.38
CA GLU A 395 -0.68 2.47 1.69
C GLU A 395 -0.14 1.04 1.57
N HIS A 396 -0.64 0.24 0.63
CA HIS A 396 -0.17 -1.13 0.45
C HIS A 396 1.14 -1.24 -0.34
N SER A 397 1.37 -0.35 -1.31
CA SER A 397 2.43 -0.51 -2.31
C SER A 397 3.07 0.80 -2.71
N VAL A 398 4.29 1.05 -2.20
CA VAL A 398 5.12 2.19 -2.62
C VAL A 398 5.42 2.17 -4.12
N LEU A 399 5.38 1.00 -4.75
CA LEU A 399 5.57 0.86 -6.19
C LEU A 399 4.50 1.59 -6.98
N HIS A 400 3.23 1.49 -6.59
CA HIS A 400 2.14 2.19 -7.27
C HIS A 400 2.32 3.70 -7.14
N TRP A 401 2.78 4.14 -5.97
CA TRP A 401 3.09 5.53 -5.71
C TRP A 401 4.25 6.04 -6.60
N LEU A 402 5.40 5.35 -6.60
CA LEU A 402 6.55 5.72 -7.43
C LEU A 402 6.26 5.61 -8.93
N TRP A 403 5.49 4.61 -9.36
CA TRP A 403 5.05 4.45 -10.74
C TRP A 403 4.25 5.66 -11.21
N LEU A 404 3.25 6.09 -10.43
CA LEU A 404 2.47 7.27 -10.74
C LEU A 404 3.33 8.53 -10.79
N LEU A 405 4.23 8.71 -9.81
CA LEU A 405 5.14 9.88 -9.78
C LEU A 405 6.05 9.93 -11.01
N ILE A 406 6.62 8.80 -11.44
CA ILE A 406 7.49 8.72 -12.62
C ILE A 406 6.71 8.99 -13.91
N LEU A 407 5.49 8.46 -14.04
CA LEU A 407 4.62 8.75 -15.18
C LEU A 407 4.29 10.24 -15.25
N LEU A 408 3.82 10.83 -14.15
CA LEU A 408 3.50 12.26 -14.10
C LEU A 408 4.73 13.12 -14.38
N TYR A 409 5.89 12.75 -13.83
CA TYR A 409 7.18 13.40 -14.11
C TYR A 409 7.54 13.34 -15.60
N PHE A 410 7.34 12.19 -16.24
CA PHE A 410 7.62 12.03 -17.66
C PHE A 410 6.80 13.03 -18.49
N PHE A 411 5.48 13.09 -18.30
CA PHE A 411 4.61 14.01 -19.03
C PHE A 411 4.85 15.48 -18.69
N ASP A 412 5.04 15.81 -17.42
CA ASP A 412 5.34 17.17 -16.95
C ASP A 412 6.65 17.71 -17.54
N SER A 413 7.66 16.84 -17.70
CA SER A 413 8.98 17.22 -18.22
C SER A 413 9.07 17.28 -19.76
N GLN A 414 8.12 16.69 -20.51
CA GLN A 414 8.15 16.73 -21.99
C GLN A 414 8.00 18.14 -22.57
N ASN A 415 7.28 19.03 -21.87
CA ASN A 415 6.96 20.36 -22.38
C ASN A 415 7.98 21.46 -22.01
N ASN A 416 9.03 21.14 -21.24
CA ASN A 416 10.21 21.95 -20.90
C ASN A 416 10.03 23.45 -20.54
N LYS A 417 8.79 23.94 -20.37
CA LYS A 417 8.45 25.26 -19.82
C LYS A 417 8.34 25.15 -18.30
N GLY A 418 9.33 24.51 -17.66
CA GLY A 418 9.44 24.45 -16.21
C GLY A 418 9.43 25.87 -15.65
N LYS A 419 8.73 26.09 -14.53
CA LYS A 419 8.88 27.37 -13.83
C LYS A 419 10.25 27.36 -13.18
N VAL A 420 11.09 28.29 -13.57
CA VAL A 420 12.34 28.56 -12.85
C VAL A 420 11.96 29.35 -11.61
N LEU A 421 12.04 28.72 -10.44
CA LEU A 421 12.02 29.47 -9.18
C LEU A 421 13.47 29.87 -8.93
N SER A 422 13.78 31.15 -9.12
CA SER A 422 15.06 31.69 -8.70
C SER A 422 15.11 31.65 -7.17
N VAL A 423 15.92 30.75 -6.62
CA VAL A 423 16.24 30.74 -5.20
C VAL A 423 17.69 31.22 -5.10
N THR A 424 17.94 32.28 -4.36
CA THR A 424 19.28 32.89 -4.24
C THR A 424 20.30 31.92 -3.62
N THR A 425 19.86 30.88 -2.90
CA THR A 425 20.74 29.82 -2.35
C THR A 425 20.09 28.43 -2.37
N ALA A 426 20.67 27.48 -3.11
CA ALA A 426 20.16 26.10 -3.21
C ALA A 426 20.79 25.08 -2.25
N TRP A 427 21.70 25.54 -1.38
CA TRP A 427 22.33 24.68 -0.36
C TRP A 427 21.32 24.08 0.65
N PRO A 428 20.22 24.74 1.05
CA PRO A 428 19.26 24.13 1.98
C PRO A 428 18.57 22.92 1.35
N LEU A 429 18.16 23.02 0.07
CA LEU A 429 17.54 21.91 -0.64
C LEU A 429 18.51 20.73 -0.80
N ARG A 430 19.77 21.00 -1.11
CA ARG A 430 20.81 19.96 -1.17
C ARG A 430 20.98 19.25 0.18
N GLY A 431 21.02 20.02 1.28
CA GLY A 431 21.08 19.48 2.64
C GLY A 431 19.85 18.65 2.99
N ILE A 432 18.65 19.12 2.65
CA ILE A 432 17.39 18.40 2.88
C ILE A 432 17.37 17.07 2.13
N LEU A 433 17.71 17.04 0.84
CA LEU A 433 17.75 15.81 0.05
C LEU A 433 18.80 14.81 0.57
N LEU A 434 19.97 15.30 0.98
CA LEU A 434 21.01 14.44 1.53
C LEU A 434 20.62 13.87 2.90
N ALA A 435 20.16 14.72 3.82
CA ALA A 435 19.76 14.31 5.16
C ALA A 435 18.55 13.36 5.14
N SER A 436 17.52 13.70 4.36
CA SER A 436 16.36 12.81 4.17
C SER A 436 16.75 11.50 3.50
N GLY A 437 17.61 11.55 2.48
CA GLY A 437 18.10 10.35 1.79
C GLY A 437 18.88 9.40 2.70
N MET A 438 19.88 9.93 3.42
CA MET A 438 20.69 9.15 4.36
C MET A 438 19.84 8.64 5.54
N GLY A 439 18.98 9.48 6.11
CA GLY A 439 18.08 9.09 7.19
C GLY A 439 17.12 7.98 6.76
N LEU A 440 16.57 8.06 5.55
CA LEU A 440 15.68 7.04 5.00
C LEU A 440 16.41 5.71 4.76
N VAL A 441 17.63 5.74 4.21
CA VAL A 441 18.46 4.53 4.07
C VAL A 441 18.70 3.88 5.43
N LEU A 442 19.12 4.67 6.44
CA LEU A 442 19.40 4.16 7.78
C LEU A 442 18.15 3.59 8.44
N TYR A 443 17.03 4.31 8.39
CA TYR A 443 15.77 3.89 9.00
C TYR A 443 15.23 2.61 8.36
N MET A 444 15.27 2.50 7.03
CA MET A 444 14.81 1.30 6.32
C MET A 444 15.75 0.11 6.50
N ALA A 445 17.06 0.31 6.48
CA ALA A 445 18.04 -0.76 6.68
C ALA A 445 17.93 -1.35 8.10
N THR A 446 17.89 -0.50 9.13
CA THR A 446 17.69 -0.94 10.51
C THR A 446 16.28 -1.52 10.74
N GLY A 447 15.27 -0.99 10.04
CA GLY A 447 13.90 -1.51 10.07
C GLY A 447 13.73 -2.90 9.46
N LEU A 448 14.44 -3.21 8.37
CA LEU A 448 14.49 -4.55 7.80
C LEU A 448 15.11 -5.56 8.78
N GLN A 449 16.12 -5.16 9.54
CA GLN A 449 16.66 -5.98 10.62
C GLN A 449 15.65 -6.19 11.74
N THR A 450 14.94 -5.13 12.17
CA THR A 450 13.84 -5.24 13.14
C THR A 450 12.78 -6.23 12.66
N THR A 451 12.36 -6.10 11.40
CA THR A 451 11.37 -6.98 10.75
C THR A 451 11.83 -8.44 10.78
N TYR A 452 13.09 -8.69 10.46
CA TYR A 452 13.68 -10.03 10.53
C TYR A 452 13.62 -10.61 11.94
N GLN A 453 14.05 -9.85 12.96
CA GLN A 453 14.05 -10.34 14.34
C GLN A 453 12.64 -10.65 14.86
N LEU A 454 11.70 -9.73 14.64
CA LEU A 454 10.32 -9.88 15.11
C LEU A 454 9.60 -11.01 14.37
N THR A 455 9.88 -11.19 13.08
CA THR A 455 9.32 -12.30 12.30
C THR A 455 9.83 -13.64 12.81
N HIS A 456 11.14 -13.78 13.00
CA HIS A 456 11.71 -15.04 13.49
C HIS A 456 11.30 -15.34 14.93
N TYR A 457 11.20 -14.34 15.80
CA TYR A 457 10.73 -14.52 17.16
C TYR A 457 9.32 -15.14 17.20
N GLN A 458 8.39 -14.65 16.36
CA GLN A 458 7.05 -15.24 16.26
C GLN A 458 7.07 -16.63 15.59
N ARG A 459 7.86 -16.82 14.52
CA ARG A 459 7.94 -18.12 13.80
C ARG A 459 8.56 -19.23 14.64
N GLU A 460 9.45 -18.89 15.56
CA GLU A 460 10.07 -19.82 16.52
C GLU A 460 9.17 -20.06 17.75
N GLY A 461 7.88 -19.72 17.67
CA GLY A 461 6.93 -19.95 18.76
C GLY A 461 7.24 -19.14 20.02
N TYR A 462 7.83 -17.95 19.87
CA TYR A 462 8.20 -17.08 21.00
C TYR A 462 9.26 -17.67 21.94
N SER A 463 9.99 -18.70 21.51
CA SER A 463 10.93 -19.46 22.36
C SER A 463 12.26 -18.75 22.64
N ARG A 464 12.64 -17.75 21.83
CA ARG A 464 13.94 -17.06 21.91
C ARG A 464 13.79 -15.57 22.22
N PRO A 465 13.55 -15.17 23.49
CA PRO A 465 13.34 -13.77 23.87
C PRO A 465 14.54 -12.86 23.57
N GLY A 466 15.76 -13.41 23.49
CA GLY A 466 16.97 -12.67 23.09
C GLY A 466 16.88 -12.02 21.70
N ARG A 467 15.93 -12.42 20.84
CA ARG A 467 15.68 -11.70 19.57
C ARG A 467 15.14 -10.30 19.81
N LEU A 468 14.30 -10.09 20.82
CA LEU A 468 13.71 -8.78 21.14
C LEU A 468 14.74 -7.76 21.60
N SER A 469 15.82 -8.20 22.27
CA SER A 469 16.92 -7.33 22.71
C SER A 469 17.93 -6.98 21.62
N THR A 470 17.90 -7.68 20.48
CA THR A 470 18.80 -7.46 19.33
C THR A 470 18.20 -6.57 18.24
N VAL A 471 17.01 -6.01 18.48
CA VAL A 471 16.32 -5.10 17.56
C VAL A 471 17.10 -3.79 17.43
N LEU A 472 17.51 -3.42 16.21
CA LEU A 472 18.27 -2.19 15.97
C LEU A 472 17.40 -0.93 15.95
N ASN A 473 16.18 -1.02 15.43
CA ASN A 473 15.26 0.11 15.33
C ASN A 473 13.91 -0.24 15.97
N PRO A 474 13.71 0.07 17.26
CA PRO A 474 12.44 -0.19 17.96
C PRO A 474 11.28 0.68 17.46
N TRP A 475 11.58 1.76 16.73
CA TRP A 475 10.60 2.69 16.17
C TRP A 475 10.09 2.26 14.79
N PHE A 476 10.62 1.18 14.22
CA PHE A 476 10.12 0.66 12.95
C PHE A 476 8.75 0.00 13.14
N TRP A 477 8.64 -0.93 14.11
CA TRP A 477 7.39 -1.61 14.48
C TRP A 477 7.12 -1.50 15.99
N PRO A 478 6.88 -0.28 16.51
CA PRO A 478 6.81 -0.04 17.95
C PRO A 478 5.68 -0.84 18.61
N GLU A 479 4.50 -0.88 18.00
CA GLU A 479 3.32 -1.57 18.55
C GLU A 479 3.52 -3.08 18.64
N ARG A 480 4.17 -3.68 17.63
CA ARG A 480 4.40 -5.12 17.59
C ARG A 480 5.46 -5.55 18.60
N LEU A 481 6.57 -4.79 18.68
CA LEU A 481 7.62 -5.04 19.68
C LEU A 481 7.05 -4.92 21.10
N GLN A 482 6.31 -3.84 21.37
CA GLN A 482 5.67 -3.64 22.67
C GLN A 482 4.65 -4.74 22.97
N LEU A 483 3.84 -5.17 22.02
CA LEU A 483 2.91 -6.28 22.24
C LEU A 483 3.63 -7.55 22.70
N TYR A 484 4.74 -7.92 22.05
CA TYR A 484 5.49 -9.11 22.44
C TYR A 484 5.99 -8.99 23.89
N GLN A 485 6.62 -7.87 24.23
CA GLN A 485 7.13 -7.62 25.57
C GLN A 485 6.01 -7.61 26.62
N GLN A 486 4.92 -6.90 26.35
CA GLN A 486 3.82 -6.71 27.29
C GLN A 486 3.00 -7.98 27.46
N SER A 487 2.79 -8.76 26.40
CA SER A 487 2.11 -10.06 26.50
C SER A 487 2.93 -11.09 27.31
N GLU A 488 4.25 -11.11 27.19
CA GLU A 488 5.11 -11.92 28.07
C GLU A 488 5.03 -11.46 29.53
N ASN A 489 5.10 -10.16 29.77
CA ASN A 489 4.97 -9.58 31.12
C ASN A 489 3.62 -9.92 31.75
N LEU A 490 2.53 -9.89 30.98
CA LEU A 490 1.20 -10.27 31.46
C LEU A 490 1.16 -11.75 31.83
N VAL A 491 1.71 -12.65 31.00
CA VAL A 491 1.78 -14.09 31.32
C VAL A 491 2.53 -14.32 32.62
N LEU A 492 3.69 -13.68 32.79
CA LEU A 492 4.49 -13.79 34.02
C LEU A 492 3.75 -13.23 35.23
N ALA A 493 3.09 -12.08 35.09
CA ALA A 493 2.33 -11.46 36.16
C ALA A 493 1.15 -12.33 36.61
N LEU A 494 0.43 -12.95 35.67
CA LEU A 494 -0.66 -13.88 35.98
C LEU A 494 -0.14 -15.15 36.66
N THR A 495 0.96 -15.72 36.14
CA THR A 495 1.56 -16.95 36.69
C THR A 495 2.10 -16.75 38.10
N GLN A 496 2.73 -15.60 38.36
CA GLN A 496 3.33 -15.26 39.65
C GLN A 496 2.35 -14.53 40.59
N GLN A 497 1.08 -14.37 40.19
CA GLN A 497 0.05 -13.64 40.94
C GLN A 497 0.50 -12.24 41.37
N ARG A 498 1.18 -11.50 40.48
CA ARG A 498 1.70 -10.15 40.73
C ARG A 498 0.72 -9.10 40.18
N PRO A 499 -0.15 -8.50 41.01
CA PRO A 499 -1.17 -7.55 40.54
C PRO A 499 -0.56 -6.31 39.88
N GLU A 500 0.63 -5.87 40.32
CA GLU A 500 1.32 -4.72 39.73
C GLU A 500 1.69 -4.92 38.25
N GLY A 501 2.10 -6.13 37.85
CA GLY A 501 2.39 -6.45 36.46
C GLY A 501 1.13 -6.44 35.58
N VAL A 502 0.00 -6.89 36.13
CA VAL A 502 -1.30 -6.84 35.45
C VAL A 502 -1.80 -5.39 35.30
N LYS A 503 -1.65 -4.57 36.35
CA LYS A 503 -1.95 -3.12 36.29
C LYS A 503 -1.10 -2.41 35.23
N ALA A 504 0.20 -2.73 35.15
CA ALA A 504 1.08 -2.16 34.13
C ALA A 504 0.63 -2.51 32.71
N TYR A 505 0.18 -3.75 32.48
CA TYR A 505 -0.39 -4.15 31.18
C TYR A 505 -1.67 -3.38 30.85
N LEU A 506 -2.57 -3.19 31.82
CA LEU A 506 -3.78 -2.38 31.61
C LEU A 506 -3.44 -0.94 31.23
N ASN A 507 -2.54 -0.30 31.96
CA ASN A 507 -2.12 1.08 31.68
C ASN A 507 -1.54 1.25 30.27
N TRP A 508 -0.80 0.25 29.78
CA TRP A 508 -0.29 0.24 28.41
C TRP A 508 -1.36 -0.05 27.35
N SER A 509 -2.23 -1.04 27.61
CA SER A 509 -3.21 -1.51 26.62
C SER A 509 -4.44 -0.62 26.50
N GLU A 510 -4.84 0.10 27.54
CA GLU A 510 -5.99 1.01 27.56
C GLU A 510 -5.98 2.03 26.40
N PRO A 511 -4.93 2.86 26.20
CA PRO A 511 -4.89 3.77 25.05
C PRO A 511 -4.68 3.06 23.71
N LEU A 512 -4.30 1.78 23.70
CA LEU A 512 -4.05 1.02 22.47
C LEU A 512 -5.33 0.39 21.92
N ILE A 513 -6.20 -0.16 22.77
CA ILE A 513 -7.46 -0.80 22.34
C ILE A 513 -8.47 0.20 21.77
N THR A 514 -8.37 1.48 22.14
CA THR A 514 -9.24 2.55 21.63
C THR A 514 -8.92 2.92 20.19
N ARG A 515 -7.63 2.90 19.83
CA ARG A 515 -7.16 3.26 18.47
C ARG A 515 -6.97 2.04 17.57
N LEU A 516 -6.52 0.92 18.12
CA LEU A 516 -6.16 -0.29 17.38
C LEU A 516 -6.99 -1.49 17.89
N PRO A 517 -8.27 -1.58 17.50
CA PRO A 517 -9.17 -2.61 18.02
C PRO A 517 -8.86 -3.98 17.37
N ARG A 518 -7.82 -4.65 17.89
CA ARG A 518 -7.49 -6.04 17.52
C ARG A 518 -8.09 -7.01 18.52
N VAL A 519 -8.65 -8.11 18.01
CA VAL A 519 -9.38 -9.10 18.81
C VAL A 519 -8.51 -9.66 19.93
N THR A 520 -7.27 -10.01 19.59
CA THR A 520 -6.30 -10.56 20.54
C THR A 520 -5.89 -9.56 21.61
N LEU A 521 -5.77 -8.28 21.26
CA LEU A 521 -5.41 -7.22 22.20
C LEU A 521 -6.56 -6.93 23.18
N MET A 522 -7.79 -6.81 22.66
CA MET A 522 -8.99 -6.60 23.47
C MET A 522 -9.26 -7.80 24.38
N HIS A 523 -9.06 -9.03 23.90
CA HIS A 523 -9.13 -10.24 24.73
C HIS A 523 -8.16 -10.17 25.90
N ASN A 524 -6.88 -9.88 25.65
CA ASN A 524 -5.87 -9.79 26.71
C ASN A 524 -6.20 -8.67 27.71
N HIS A 525 -6.78 -7.56 27.26
CA HIS A 525 -7.24 -6.48 28.13
C HIS A 525 -8.38 -6.95 29.06
N LEU A 526 -9.36 -7.69 28.54
CA LEU A 526 -10.40 -8.32 29.36
C LEU A 526 -9.83 -9.32 30.38
N VAL A 527 -8.85 -10.14 29.96
CA VAL A 527 -8.13 -11.05 30.88
C VAL A 527 -7.48 -10.26 32.02
N ALA A 528 -6.81 -9.14 31.72
CA ALA A 528 -6.15 -8.32 32.72
C ALA A 528 -7.14 -7.62 33.68
N LEU A 529 -8.30 -7.15 33.19
CA LEU A 529 -9.36 -6.60 34.03
C LEU A 529 -9.91 -7.65 35.01
N LEU A 530 -10.27 -8.84 34.50
CA LEU A 530 -10.81 -9.93 35.31
C LEU A 530 -9.78 -10.46 36.32
N ALA A 531 -8.50 -10.52 35.95
CA ALA A 531 -7.44 -10.94 36.87
C ALA A 531 -7.23 -9.98 38.05
N LEU A 532 -7.61 -8.70 37.92
CA LEU A 532 -7.60 -7.72 38.99
C LEU A 532 -8.93 -7.62 39.76
N GLY A 533 -9.91 -8.49 39.47
CA GLY A 533 -11.24 -8.43 40.08
C GLY A 533 -12.07 -7.22 39.65
N LYS A 534 -11.75 -6.62 38.49
CA LYS A 534 -12.48 -5.48 37.94
C LYS A 534 -13.65 -5.94 37.06
N ASP A 535 -14.51 -6.82 37.59
CA ASP A 535 -15.58 -7.47 36.83
C ASP A 535 -16.53 -6.48 36.15
N HIS A 536 -16.94 -5.42 36.84
CA HIS A 536 -17.84 -4.41 36.26
C HIS A 536 -17.24 -3.75 35.01
N GLN A 537 -15.94 -3.39 35.06
CA GLN A 537 -15.26 -2.77 33.91
C GLN A 537 -15.10 -3.76 32.76
N ALA A 538 -14.83 -5.04 33.05
CA ALA A 538 -14.73 -6.08 32.04
C ALA A 538 -16.09 -6.33 31.35
N GLU A 539 -17.18 -6.36 32.11
CA GLU A 539 -18.53 -6.56 31.59
C GLU A 539 -19.01 -5.37 30.75
N GLU A 540 -18.72 -4.14 31.19
CA GLU A 540 -19.00 -2.92 30.45
C GLU A 540 -18.27 -2.88 29.10
N LEU A 541 -16.95 -3.16 29.12
CA LEU A 541 -16.16 -3.25 27.89
C LEU A 541 -16.69 -4.35 26.96
N ALA A 542 -16.96 -5.55 27.49
CA ALA A 542 -17.48 -6.65 26.69
C ALA A 542 -18.88 -6.37 26.12
N ALA A 543 -19.73 -5.63 26.83
CA ALA A 543 -21.03 -5.18 26.31
C ALA A 543 -20.84 -4.25 25.11
N ARG A 544 -19.95 -3.26 25.22
CA ARG A 544 -19.62 -2.36 24.10
C ARG A 544 -19.06 -3.13 22.90
N LEU A 545 -18.10 -4.03 23.13
CA LEU A 545 -17.45 -4.79 22.06
C LEU A 545 -18.40 -5.77 21.35
N ARG A 546 -19.43 -6.29 22.03
CA ARG A 546 -20.48 -7.11 21.39
C ARG A 546 -21.33 -6.30 20.42
N LEU A 547 -21.53 -5.02 20.68
CA LEU A 547 -22.27 -4.12 19.78
C LEU A 547 -21.41 -3.68 18.59
N GLU A 548 -20.15 -3.32 18.85
CA GLU A 548 -19.20 -2.85 17.83
C GLU A 548 -18.69 -4.01 16.93
N TYR A 549 -18.53 -5.22 17.49
CA TYR A 549 -17.94 -6.37 16.80
C TYR A 549 -18.81 -7.62 16.96
N PRO A 550 -20.08 -7.62 16.49
CA PRO A 550 -21.06 -8.68 16.78
C PRO A 550 -20.68 -10.06 16.24
N LYS A 551 -19.81 -10.13 15.22
CA LYS A 551 -19.30 -11.38 14.65
C LYS A 551 -18.13 -12.00 15.43
N VAL A 552 -17.61 -11.33 16.47
CA VAL A 552 -16.46 -11.78 17.26
C VAL A 552 -16.94 -12.45 18.55
N GLY A 553 -16.82 -13.78 18.63
CA GLY A 553 -17.27 -14.56 19.79
C GLY A 553 -16.49 -14.35 21.09
N HIS A 554 -15.32 -13.68 21.03
CA HIS A 554 -14.40 -13.49 22.15
C HIS A 554 -14.95 -12.58 23.27
N TYR A 555 -16.03 -11.84 23.01
CA TYR A 555 -16.62 -10.89 23.97
C TYR A 555 -17.97 -11.37 24.52
N SER A 556 -18.37 -12.60 24.19
CA SER A 556 -19.62 -13.18 24.68
C SER A 556 -19.60 -13.41 26.20
N VAL A 557 -20.77 -13.50 26.83
CA VAL A 557 -20.90 -13.85 28.26
C VAL A 557 -20.23 -15.20 28.53
N ALA A 558 -20.37 -16.16 27.62
CA ALA A 558 -19.70 -17.45 27.69
C ALA A 558 -18.16 -17.31 27.62
N ALA A 559 -17.64 -16.43 26.77
CA ALA A 559 -16.21 -16.16 26.68
C ALA A 559 -15.66 -15.54 27.97
N LEU A 560 -16.37 -14.58 28.58
CA LEU A 560 -15.97 -14.01 29.87
C LEU A 560 -15.96 -15.07 30.99
N ASN A 561 -16.97 -15.93 31.04
CA ASN A 561 -17.02 -17.04 32.00
C ASN A 561 -15.88 -18.04 31.76
N LYS A 562 -15.53 -18.31 30.50
CA LYS A 562 -14.36 -19.13 30.14
C LYS A 562 -13.06 -18.48 30.65
N ILE A 563 -12.88 -17.17 30.48
CA ILE A 563 -11.72 -16.45 30.99
C ILE A 563 -11.64 -16.57 32.52
N ARG A 564 -12.75 -16.36 33.24
CA ARG A 564 -12.81 -16.52 34.71
C ARG A 564 -12.39 -17.93 35.15
N ALA A 565 -12.95 -18.96 34.52
CA ALA A 565 -12.60 -20.34 34.82
C ALA A 565 -11.12 -20.63 34.55
N GLN A 566 -10.57 -20.12 33.46
CA GLN A 566 -9.15 -20.28 33.13
C GLN A 566 -8.24 -19.53 34.11
N LEU A 567 -8.62 -18.34 34.57
CA LEU A 567 -7.88 -17.59 35.60
C LEU A 567 -7.84 -18.35 36.92
N GLN A 568 -8.97 -18.92 37.37
CA GLN A 568 -9.03 -19.76 38.58
C GLN A 568 -8.12 -21.00 38.48
N GLN A 569 -7.96 -21.56 37.28
CA GLN A 569 -7.10 -22.71 37.02
C GLN A 569 -5.63 -22.34 36.78
N GLY A 570 -5.27 -21.05 36.78
CA GLY A 570 -3.92 -20.59 36.43
C GLY A 570 -3.54 -20.84 34.96
N LYS A 571 -4.54 -20.99 34.07
CA LYS A 571 -4.39 -21.35 32.65
C LYS A 571 -5.00 -20.31 31.71
N ALA A 572 -5.06 -19.04 32.15
CA ALA A 572 -5.60 -17.95 31.34
C ALA A 572 -4.83 -17.80 30.02
N GLN A 573 -5.57 -17.80 28.92
CA GLN A 573 -5.00 -17.66 27.60
C GLN A 573 -4.64 -16.19 27.33
N VAL A 574 -3.36 -15.93 27.05
CA VAL A 574 -2.84 -14.63 26.62
C VAL A 574 -2.29 -14.75 25.20
N TYR A 575 -2.80 -13.92 24.30
CA TYR A 575 -2.35 -13.86 22.92
C TYR A 575 -1.08 -13.04 22.78
N ARG A 576 -0.12 -13.54 21.98
CA ARG A 576 1.16 -12.87 21.68
C ARG A 576 1.26 -12.37 20.24
N HIS A 577 0.14 -12.23 19.54
CA HIS A 577 0.09 -11.72 18.16
C HIS A 577 -1.10 -10.77 17.97
N LEU A 578 -1.02 -9.91 16.95
CA LEU A 578 -2.16 -9.11 16.49
C LEU A 578 -2.98 -9.92 15.49
N SER A 579 -4.31 -9.89 15.63
CA SER A 579 -5.22 -10.30 14.56
C SER A 579 -5.00 -9.40 13.33
N GLN A 580 -5.01 -9.95 12.13
CA GLN A 580 -4.78 -9.19 10.90
C GLN A 580 -6.03 -8.41 10.47
N PRO A 581 -5.88 -7.19 9.93
CA PRO A 581 -7.00 -6.46 9.34
C PRO A 581 -7.43 -7.03 7.98
N VAL A 582 -8.68 -6.79 7.59
CA VAL A 582 -9.27 -7.22 6.31
C VAL A 582 -8.58 -6.49 5.16
N GLY A 583 -8.17 -7.22 4.13
CA GLY A 583 -7.52 -6.63 2.95
C GLY A 583 -6.00 -6.50 3.07
N SER A 584 -5.42 -6.78 4.25
CA SER A 584 -3.98 -6.89 4.41
C SER A 584 -3.39 -8.09 3.65
N ALA A 585 -2.10 -8.02 3.37
CA ALA A 585 -1.34 -9.15 2.86
C ALA A 585 -1.35 -10.27 3.91
N THR A 586 -2.15 -11.30 3.66
CA THR A 586 -2.27 -12.44 4.58
C THR A 586 -1.35 -13.55 4.11
N TYR A 587 -0.36 -13.85 4.95
CA TYR A 587 0.65 -14.86 4.68
C TYR A 587 0.20 -16.25 5.17
N TYR A 588 -0.63 -16.30 6.22
CA TYR A 588 -0.90 -17.51 7.01
C TYR A 588 -2.36 -17.72 7.40
N GLY A 589 -3.31 -17.05 6.75
CA GLY A 589 -4.69 -16.87 7.24
C GLY A 589 -5.50 -18.13 7.58
N GLN A 590 -4.99 -19.35 7.37
CA GLN A 590 -5.67 -20.59 7.77
C GLN A 590 -4.79 -21.76 8.24
N TRP A 591 -3.44 -21.71 8.30
CA TRP A 591 -2.68 -22.98 8.32
C TRP A 591 -1.61 -23.19 9.42
N HIS A 592 -1.21 -22.18 10.19
CA HIS A 592 -0.11 -22.35 11.17
C HIS A 592 -0.38 -21.99 12.63
N TYR A 593 -1.56 -21.48 12.94
CA TYR A 593 -2.05 -21.50 14.31
C TYR A 593 -3.22 -22.46 14.32
N PRO A 594 -3.13 -23.64 14.97
CA PRO A 594 -4.34 -24.38 15.25
C PRO A 594 -5.29 -23.41 15.93
N SER A 595 -6.52 -23.31 15.41
CA SER A 595 -7.60 -22.69 16.15
C SER A 595 -7.62 -23.34 17.54
N PRO A 596 -7.47 -22.57 18.63
CA PRO A 596 -7.75 -23.13 19.94
C PRO A 596 -9.23 -23.46 20.09
#